data_AF-X1Q172-F1
#
_entry.id   AF-X1Q172-F1
#
_cell.length_a   1.000
_cell.length_b   1.000
_cell.length_c   1.000
_cell.angle_alpha   90.00
_cell.angle_beta   90.00
_cell.angle_gamma   90.00
#
_symmetry.space_group_name_H-M   'P 1'
#
loop_
_entity.id
_entity.type
_entity.pdbx_description
1 polymer ?
#
loop_
_entity_poly.entity_id
_entity_poly.type
_entity_poly.pdbx_seq_one_letter_code
_entity_poly.pdbx_strand_id
1 'polypeptide(L)'
;MNCEHCSLGEDDPRWACACYLFGVVKWLVETRRARHFFLVDDRLEEDLDGTIEFFEMVSEKYGSRLHFTVQTRLEIAKDIKLLEVMKKAGVRADCVGYESPINEDLRA
;
A
#
# COMPACT_ATOMS: atom_id res chain seq x y z
N MET A 1 -3.74 11.50 -12.24
CA MET A 1 -2.51 11.55 -13.05
C MET A 1 -2.60 10.35 -13.96
N ASN A 2 -2.69 10.59 -15.26
CA ASN A 2 -3.07 9.58 -16.24
C ASN A 2 -1.78 9.10 -16.91
N CYS A 3 -1.21 8.01 -16.40
CA CYS A 3 -0.10 7.37 -17.10
C CYS A 3 -0.64 6.81 -18.43
N GLU A 4 -0.06 7.20 -19.56
CA GLU A 4 -0.55 6.82 -20.90
C GLU A 4 -0.63 5.30 -21.11
N HIS A 5 0.21 4.55 -20.41
CA HIS A 5 0.31 3.10 -20.53
C HIS A 5 -0.48 2.35 -19.45
N CYS A 6 -1.09 3.08 -18.51
CA CYS A 6 -1.86 2.50 -17.42
C CYS A 6 -3.34 2.45 -17.81
N SER A 7 -3.88 1.24 -17.94
CA SER A 7 -5.30 1.01 -18.25
C SER A 7 -6.28 1.46 -17.15
N LEU A 8 -5.76 1.93 -16.02
CA LEU A 8 -6.52 2.26 -14.80
C LEU A 8 -6.68 3.78 -14.62
N GLY A 9 -6.08 4.60 -15.49
CA GLY A 9 -6.03 6.06 -15.33
C GLY A 9 -7.38 6.79 -15.48
N GLU A 10 -8.44 6.10 -15.90
CA GLU A 10 -9.76 6.68 -16.16
C GLU A 10 -10.82 6.36 -15.09
N ASP A 11 -10.50 5.51 -14.11
CA ASP A 11 -11.44 5.09 -13.08
C ASP A 11 -11.40 5.98 -11.83
N ASP A 12 -12.58 6.28 -11.27
CA ASP A 12 -12.67 6.90 -9.96
C ASP A 12 -12.23 5.91 -8.87
N PRO A 13 -11.22 6.27 -8.06
CA PRO A 13 -10.67 5.38 -7.06
C PRO A 13 -11.70 5.01 -5.99
N ARG A 14 -11.69 3.74 -5.56
CA ARG A 14 -12.55 3.24 -4.49
C ARG A 14 -11.73 2.41 -3.53
N TRP A 15 -11.80 2.77 -2.26
CA TRP A 15 -11.09 2.09 -1.20
C TRP A 15 -12.07 1.49 -0.18
N ALA A 16 -11.65 0.40 0.46
CA ALA A 16 -12.32 -0.11 1.64
C ALA A 16 -11.85 0.70 2.87
N CYS A 17 -12.70 0.81 3.90
CA CYS A 17 -12.24 1.43 5.14
C CYS A 17 -11.17 0.58 5.83
N ALA A 18 -10.24 1.24 6.52
CA ALA A 18 -9.12 0.62 7.21
C ALA A 18 -9.55 -0.52 8.14
N CYS A 19 -10.62 -0.30 8.92
CA CYS A 19 -11.19 -1.28 9.84
C CYS A 19 -11.65 -2.57 9.11
N TYR A 20 -12.23 -2.43 7.92
CA TYR A 20 -12.69 -3.59 7.14
C TYR A 20 -11.50 -4.42 6.65
N LEU A 21 -10.50 -3.78 6.02
CA LEU A 21 -9.31 -4.47 5.53
C LEU A 21 -8.53 -5.13 6.67
N PHE A 22 -8.37 -4.44 7.81
CA PHE A 22 -7.79 -5.02 9.02
C PHE A 22 -8.57 -6.24 9.50
N GLY A 23 -9.91 -6.19 9.48
CA GLY A 23 -10.77 -7.33 9.80
C GLY A 23 -10.52 -8.55 8.91
N VAL A 24 -10.33 -8.34 7.61
CA VAL A 24 -10.00 -9.41 6.65
C VAL A 24 -8.63 -10.01 6.96
N VAL A 25 -7.61 -9.17 7.16
CA VAL A 25 -6.25 -9.63 7.55
C VAL A 25 -6.31 -10.43 8.85
N LYS A 26 -6.98 -9.90 9.87
CA LYS A 26 -7.14 -10.57 11.17
C LYS A 26 -7.79 -11.93 11.01
N TRP A 27 -8.89 -12.02 10.26
CA TRP A 27 -9.57 -13.29 10.01
C TRP A 27 -8.66 -14.30 9.30
N LEU A 28 -7.88 -13.88 8.30
CA LEU A 28 -6.92 -14.74 7.60
C LEU A 28 -5.79 -15.23 8.52
N VAL A 29 -5.27 -14.36 9.38
CA VAL A 29 -4.24 -14.73 10.37
C VAL A 29 -4.81 -15.74 11.37
N GLU A 30 -5.99 -15.48 11.92
CA GLU A 30 -6.58 -16.27 13.00
C GLU A 30 -7.13 -17.62 12.51
N THR A 31 -7.72 -17.66 11.31
CA THR A 31 -8.39 -18.88 10.80
C THR A 31 -7.50 -19.69 9.86
N ARG A 32 -6.59 -19.05 9.12
CA ARG A 32 -5.75 -19.70 8.10
C ARG A 32 -4.26 -19.64 8.41
N ARG A 33 -3.86 -19.02 9.53
CA ARG A 33 -2.44 -18.80 9.89
C ARG A 33 -1.69 -18.06 8.78
N ALA A 34 -2.38 -17.19 8.05
CA ALA A 34 -1.77 -16.38 7.00
C ALA A 34 -0.67 -15.49 7.58
N ARG A 35 0.41 -15.31 6.82
CA ARG A 35 1.58 -14.49 7.22
C ARG A 35 2.11 -13.58 6.12
N HIS A 36 1.81 -13.90 4.86
CA HIS A 36 2.27 -13.17 3.70
C HIS A 36 1.05 -12.60 2.99
N PHE A 37 1.09 -11.30 2.71
CA PHE A 37 0.01 -10.55 2.10
C PHE A 37 0.58 -9.75 0.94
N PHE A 38 -0.12 -9.79 -0.18
CA PHE A 38 0.13 -8.93 -1.33
C PHE A 38 -1.11 -8.03 -1.45
N LEU A 39 -0.93 -6.74 -1.20
CA LEU A 39 -1.99 -5.75 -1.38
C LEU A 39 -2.10 -5.48 -2.88
N VAL A 40 -3.30 -5.72 -3.42
CA VAL A 40 -3.58 -5.66 -4.86
C VAL A 40 -4.01 -4.28 -5.31
N ASP A 41 -3.92 -3.28 -4.43
CA ASP A 41 -4.18 -1.90 -4.77
C ASP A 41 -3.20 -1.47 -5.87
N ASP A 42 -3.70 -0.76 -6.87
CA ASP A 42 -2.86 -0.20 -7.94
C ASP A 42 -1.97 0.92 -7.40
N ARG A 43 -2.51 1.66 -6.41
CA ARG A 43 -1.85 2.73 -5.67
C ARG A 43 -2.30 2.67 -4.22
N LEU A 44 -1.38 2.24 -3.35
CA LEU A 44 -1.64 2.16 -1.92
C LEU A 44 -2.06 3.52 -1.34
N GLU A 45 -1.49 4.62 -1.84
CA GLU A 45 -1.65 5.95 -1.28
C GLU A 45 -2.92 6.71 -1.67
N GLU A 46 -3.85 6.10 -2.40
CA GLU A 46 -5.08 6.79 -2.83
C GLU A 46 -5.95 7.25 -1.65
N ASP A 47 -6.03 6.42 -0.60
CA ASP A 47 -6.56 6.80 0.72
C ASP A 47 -5.41 6.81 1.73
N LEU A 48 -4.65 7.91 1.75
CA LEU A 48 -3.47 8.04 2.59
C LEU A 48 -3.80 7.88 4.09
N ASP A 49 -4.87 8.54 4.55
CA ASP A 49 -5.27 8.50 5.96
C ASP A 49 -5.75 7.10 6.35
N GLY A 50 -6.59 6.46 5.54
CA GLY A 50 -7.04 5.09 5.78
C GLY A 50 -5.89 4.07 5.70
N THR A 51 -4.91 4.28 4.84
CA THR A 51 -3.71 3.44 4.73
C THR A 51 -2.86 3.53 5.99
N ILE A 52 -2.64 4.74 6.51
CA ILE A 52 -1.92 4.94 7.77
C ILE A 52 -2.68 4.26 8.90
N GLU A 53 -3.98 4.50 9.03
CA GLU A 53 -4.83 3.87 10.06
C GLU A 53 -4.75 2.34 9.99
N PHE A 54 -4.82 1.77 8.79
CA PHE A 54 -4.71 0.32 8.57
C PHE A 54 -3.37 -0.23 9.07
N PHE A 55 -2.25 0.37 8.68
CA PHE A 55 -0.94 -0.11 9.13
C PHE A 55 -0.69 0.17 10.62
N GLU A 56 -1.26 1.23 11.20
CA GLU A 56 -1.24 1.47 12.64
C GLU A 56 -1.92 0.29 13.36
N MET A 57 -3.15 -0.08 12.98
CA MET A 57 -3.87 -1.23 13.54
C MET A 57 -3.11 -2.55 13.40
N VAL A 58 -2.51 -2.80 12.23
CA VAL A 58 -1.68 -3.99 11.99
C VAL A 58 -0.46 -4.00 12.91
N SER A 59 0.25 -2.87 13.02
CA SER A 59 1.45 -2.75 13.83
C SER A 59 1.15 -2.90 15.33
N GLU A 60 0.03 -2.35 15.81
CA GLU A 60 -0.41 -2.51 17.20
C GLU A 60 -0.75 -3.96 17.53
N LYS A 61 -1.44 -4.65 16.61
CA LYS A 61 -1.90 -6.03 16.86
C LYS A 61 -0.82 -7.08 16.64
N TYR A 62 -0.01 -6.93 15.60
CA TYR A 62 0.91 -7.96 15.11
C TYR A 62 2.38 -7.51 15.09
N GLY A 63 2.65 -6.22 15.32
CA GLY A 63 3.97 -5.64 15.08
C GLY A 63 4.40 -5.89 13.64
N SER A 64 5.65 -6.31 13.46
CA SER A 64 6.25 -6.59 12.16
C SER A 64 6.23 -8.08 11.77
N ARG A 65 5.35 -8.88 12.40
CA ARG A 65 5.32 -10.36 12.23
C ARG A 65 4.61 -10.85 10.96
N LEU A 66 3.85 -9.98 10.33
CA LEU A 66 3.24 -10.20 9.02
C LEU A 66 4.15 -9.60 7.94
N HIS A 67 4.09 -10.16 6.75
CA HIS A 67 4.93 -9.75 5.62
C HIS A 67 4.01 -9.19 4.54
N PHE A 68 4.08 -7.88 4.33
CA PHE A 68 3.31 -7.21 3.29
C PHE A 68 4.20 -6.83 2.11
N THR A 69 3.63 -7.02 0.92
CA THR A 69 4.09 -6.42 -0.33
C THR A 69 3.03 -5.45 -0.80
N VAL A 70 3.46 -4.24 -1.20
CA VAL A 70 2.59 -3.15 -1.65
C VAL A 70 3.07 -2.61 -2.99
N GLN A 71 2.25 -1.78 -3.62
CA GLN A 71 2.58 -1.02 -4.81
C GLN A 71 2.34 0.47 -4.52
N THR A 72 3.33 1.31 -4.82
CA THR A 72 3.27 2.75 -4.54
C THR A 72 3.84 3.56 -5.70
N ARG A 73 3.61 4.87 -5.68
CA ARG A 73 4.36 5.81 -6.51
C ARG A 73 5.57 6.37 -5.79
N LEU A 74 6.55 6.83 -6.58
CA LEU A 74 7.81 7.35 -6.06
C LEU A 74 7.62 8.52 -5.09
N GLU A 75 6.58 9.34 -5.25
CA GLU A 75 6.29 10.49 -4.39
C GLU A 75 6.15 10.10 -2.91
N ILE A 76 5.73 8.87 -2.61
CA ILE A 76 5.58 8.36 -1.25
C ILE A 76 6.90 8.27 -0.49
N ALA A 77 8.05 8.26 -1.19
CA ALA A 77 9.36 8.36 -0.55
C ALA A 77 9.52 9.62 0.33
N LYS A 78 8.68 10.64 0.14
CA LYS A 78 8.68 11.88 0.94
C LYS A 78 7.81 11.80 2.19
N ASP A 79 6.90 10.84 2.27
CA ASP A 79 6.00 10.67 3.43
C ASP A 79 6.64 9.76 4.49
N ILE A 80 7.43 10.38 5.36
CA ILE A 80 8.16 9.66 6.43
C ILE A 80 7.18 8.96 7.39
N LYS A 81 6.00 9.54 7.65
CA LYS A 81 5.03 8.95 8.58
C LYS A 81 4.49 7.63 8.02
N LEU A 82 4.10 7.63 6.74
CA LEU A 82 3.63 6.43 6.06
C LEU A 82 4.73 5.35 6.01
N LEU A 83 5.96 5.72 5.63
CA LEU A 83 7.08 4.78 5.57
C LEU A 83 7.39 4.14 6.95
N GLU A 84 7.33 4.92 8.02
CA GLU A 84 7.55 4.42 9.38
C GLU A 84 6.48 3.41 9.81
N VAL A 85 5.20 3.72 9.57
CA VAL A 85 4.11 2.81 9.96
C VAL A 85 4.13 1.53 9.12
N MET A 86 4.37 1.63 7.81
CA MET A 86 4.54 0.48 6.92
C MET A 86 5.64 -0.45 7.43
N LYS A 87 6.80 0.10 7.79
CA LYS A 87 7.92 -0.67 8.36
C LYS A 87 7.53 -1.37 9.67
N LYS A 88 6.86 -0.65 10.58
CA LYS A 88 6.39 -1.19 11.87
C LYS A 88 5.36 -2.31 11.68
N ALA A 89 4.49 -2.20 10.69
CA ALA A 89 3.44 -3.17 10.36
C ALA A 89 3.93 -4.40 9.59
N GLY A 90 5.18 -4.38 9.11
CA GLY A 90 5.77 -5.54 8.45
C GLY A 90 5.76 -5.48 6.92
N VAL A 91 5.66 -4.29 6.32
CA VAL A 91 5.96 -4.14 4.89
C VAL A 91 7.44 -4.47 4.65
N ARG A 92 7.69 -5.32 3.65
CA ARG A 92 9.03 -5.84 3.32
C ARG A 92 9.43 -5.59 1.88
N ALA A 93 8.46 -5.43 1.00
CA ALA A 93 8.67 -5.14 -0.40
C ALA A 93 7.68 -4.06 -0.85
N ASP A 94 8.19 -3.12 -1.63
CA ASP A 94 7.43 -2.03 -2.22
C ASP A 94 7.74 -1.99 -3.71
N CYS A 95 6.71 -2.19 -4.53
CA CYS A 95 6.79 -2.11 -5.97
C CYS A 95 6.53 -0.67 -6.38
N VAL A 96 7.59 0.07 -6.67
CA VAL A 96 7.51 1.50 -6.99
C VAL A 96 7.38 1.70 -8.51
N GLY A 97 6.32 2.38 -8.94
CA GLY A 97 6.15 2.85 -10.31
C GLY A 97 7.13 3.99 -10.64
N TYR A 98 8.37 3.65 -11.00
CA TYR A 98 9.42 4.62 -11.35
C TYR A 98 9.33 5.09 -12.80
N GLU A 99 8.94 4.19 -13.70
CA GLU A 99 8.76 4.36 -15.15
C GLU A 99 9.98 4.82 -15.96
N SER A 100 10.56 6.00 -15.69
CA SER A 100 11.76 6.48 -16.38
C SER A 100 12.58 7.45 -15.51
N PRO A 101 13.93 7.39 -15.58
CA PRO A 101 14.80 8.41 -14.99
C PRO A 101 14.86 9.70 -15.82
N ILE A 102 14.33 9.71 -17.04
CA ILE A 102 14.41 10.82 -17.99
C ILE A 102 13.13 11.64 -17.88
N ASN A 103 13.24 12.93 -17.56
CA ASN A 103 12.08 13.80 -17.36
C ASN A 103 11.22 13.93 -18.62
N GLU A 104 11.82 13.86 -19.80
CA GLU A 104 11.12 13.93 -21.09
C GLU A 104 10.16 12.74 -21.27
N ASP A 105 10.55 11.54 -20.84
CA ASP A 105 9.72 10.33 -20.94
C ASP A 105 8.50 10.40 -20.01
N LEU A 106 8.60 11.13 -18.89
CA LEU A 106 7.52 11.29 -17.91
C LEU A 106 6.48 12.36 -18.28
N ARG A 107 6.74 13.15 -19.32
CA ARG A 107 5.85 14.23 -19.80
C ARG A 107 4.89 13.78 -20.91
N ALA A 108 5.01 12.54 -21.36
CA ALA A 108 4.12 11.94 -22.35
C ALA A 108 2.66 12.07 -21.88
#